data_AF-A0A936VNG7-F1
#
_entry.id   AF-A0A936VNG7-F1
#
_cell.length_a   1.000
_cell.length_b   1.000
_cell.length_c   1.000
_cell.angle_alpha   90.00
_cell.angle_beta   90.00
_cell.angle_gamma   90.00
#
_symmetry.space_group_name_H-M   'P 1'
#
loop_
_entity.id
_entity.type
_entity.pdbx_description
1 polymer ?
#
loop_
_entity_poly.entity_id
_entity_poly.type
_entity_poly.pdbx_seq_one_letter_code
_entity_poly.pdbx_strand_id
1 'polypeptide(L)'
;MLARFEGAECEVTADDEGFFAAELTPLRALPTNQLWHSVELTLLAPLHGAGPVRASAPVLVPPPPSHFGVISDIDDTIIRTDATSLVGAFRSTLLGNARTRILFPGVAALYRALHGPALNPLFYVSSSPWNIYDMLADIFDLHDLPAGPLLLRNWGLAGKLELAFKHRDHKVAAITRILATYRRCRSY
;
A
#
# COMPACT_ATOMS: atom_id res chain seq x y z
N MET A 1 11.27 -0.82 -16.60
CA MET A 1 11.41 0.01 -15.38
C MET A 1 12.66 -0.46 -14.67
N LEU A 2 13.52 0.46 -14.24
CA LEU A 2 14.66 0.17 -13.38
C LEU A 2 14.37 0.70 -11.98
N ALA A 3 14.37 -0.20 -10.99
CA ALA A 3 14.25 0.16 -9.59
C ALA A 3 15.63 0.08 -8.92
N ARG A 4 15.99 1.11 -8.16
CA ARG A 4 17.26 1.21 -7.43
C ARG A 4 17.00 1.49 -5.96
N PHE A 5 17.62 0.70 -5.10
CA PHE A 5 17.51 0.87 -3.65
C PHE A 5 18.80 0.42 -2.97
N GLU A 6 19.50 1.35 -2.34
CA GLU A 6 20.62 1.05 -1.44
C GLU A 6 21.70 0.16 -2.07
N GLY A 7 22.09 0.52 -3.30
CA GLY A 7 23.06 -0.19 -4.12
C GLY A 7 22.50 -1.40 -4.87
N ALA A 8 21.30 -1.86 -4.56
CA ALA A 8 20.61 -2.91 -5.32
C ALA A 8 19.90 -2.30 -6.54
N GLU A 9 19.87 -3.06 -7.63
CA GLU A 9 19.19 -2.70 -8.87
C GLU A 9 18.35 -3.88 -9.36
N CYS A 10 17.15 -3.59 -9.87
CA CYS A 10 16.26 -4.59 -10.45
C CYS A 10 15.54 -3.97 -11.65
N GLU A 11 15.70 -4.60 -12.81
CA GLU A 11 14.95 -4.24 -14.01
C GLU A 11 13.68 -5.10 -14.10
N VAL A 12 12.54 -4.45 -14.27
CA VAL A 12 11.22 -5.08 -14.35
C VAL A 12 10.39 -4.45 -15.47
N THR A 13 9.54 -5.26 -16.10
CA THR A 13 8.62 -4.80 -17.14
C THR A 13 7.23 -4.62 -16.52
N ALA A 14 6.61 -3.48 -16.80
CA ALA A 14 5.22 -3.26 -16.41
C ALA A 14 4.28 -4.03 -17.34
N ASP A 15 3.12 -4.44 -16.83
CA ASP A 15 2.06 -5.03 -17.63
C ASP A 15 1.34 -3.98 -18.49
N ASP A 16 0.35 -4.42 -19.26
CA ASP A 16 -0.44 -3.57 -20.15
C ASP A 16 -1.27 -2.51 -19.40
N GLU A 17 -1.47 -2.68 -18.10
CA GLU A 17 -2.15 -1.73 -17.21
C GLU A 17 -1.17 -0.80 -16.47
N GLY A 18 0.15 -0.97 -16.69
CA GLY A 18 1.21 -0.17 -16.10
C GLY A 18 1.65 -0.61 -14.71
N PHE A 19 1.17 -1.76 -14.21
CA PHE A 19 1.60 -2.31 -12.91
C PHE A 19 2.90 -3.12 -13.07
N PHE A 20 3.73 -3.09 -12.03
CA PHE A 20 4.94 -3.92 -11.95
C PHE A 20 5.20 -4.33 -10.49
N ALA A 21 5.99 -5.40 -10.33
CA ALA A 21 6.50 -5.83 -9.03
C ALA A 21 8.01 -6.02 -9.12
N ALA A 22 8.75 -5.45 -8.17
CA ALA A 22 10.19 -5.60 -8.05
C ALA A 22 10.53 -6.16 -6.67
N GLU A 23 11.48 -7.08 -6.63
CA GLU A 23 12.07 -7.60 -5.40
C GLU A 23 13.53 -7.17 -5.35
N LEU A 24 13.87 -6.40 -4.32
CA LEU A 24 15.20 -5.82 -4.13
C LEU A 24 15.72 -6.23 -2.76
N THR A 25 16.96 -6.71 -2.72
CA THR A 25 17.68 -6.96 -1.48
C THR A 25 18.74 -5.88 -1.31
N PRO A 26 18.59 -4.95 -0.35
CA PRO A 26 19.55 -3.87 -0.12
C PRO A 26 20.97 -4.41 0.04
N LEU A 27 21.94 -3.81 -0.66
CA LEU A 27 23.36 -4.18 -0.54
C LEU A 27 24.07 -3.39 0.57
N ARG A 28 23.45 -2.32 1.04
CA ARG A 28 23.95 -1.47 2.12
C ARG A 28 23.05 -1.56 3.35
N ALA A 29 23.64 -1.32 4.52
CA ALA A 29 22.91 -1.25 5.76
C ALA A 29 21.95 -0.05 5.74
N LEU A 30 20.71 -0.27 6.16
CA LEU A 30 19.70 0.77 6.25
C LEU A 30 19.83 1.56 7.56
N PRO A 31 19.51 2.86 7.56
CA PRO A 31 19.33 3.62 8.80
C PRO A 31 18.36 2.92 9.76
N THR A 32 18.72 2.89 11.05
CA THR A 32 17.96 2.16 12.09
C THR A 32 17.05 3.06 12.93
N ASN A 33 16.85 4.30 12.49
CA ASN A 33 16.10 5.34 13.19
C ASN A 33 14.93 5.90 12.36
N GLN A 34 14.59 5.27 11.24
CA GLN A 34 13.48 5.67 10.38
C GLN A 34 12.75 4.45 9.83
N LEU A 35 11.48 4.65 9.49
CA LEU A 35 10.61 3.61 8.97
C LEU A 35 10.52 3.61 7.43
N TRP A 36 10.60 4.79 6.83
CA TRP A 36 10.38 5.00 5.40
C TRP A 36 11.70 5.24 4.69
N HIS A 37 11.87 4.60 3.54
CA HIS A 37 12.98 4.80 2.64
C HIS A 37 12.47 5.07 1.23
N SER A 38 13.30 5.69 0.39
CA SER A 38 12.95 6.02 -0.98
C SER A 38 13.60 5.03 -1.94
N VAL A 39 12.80 4.40 -2.80
CA VAL A 39 13.27 3.65 -3.96
C VAL A 39 13.22 4.56 -5.17
N GLU A 40 14.32 4.62 -5.91
CA GLU A 40 14.36 5.36 -7.17
C GLU A 40 13.84 4.48 -8.30
N LEU A 41 12.93 5.02 -9.11
CA LEU A 41 12.34 4.36 -10.26
C LEU A 41 12.71 5.14 -11.52
N THR A 42 13.19 4.45 -12.55
CA THR A 42 13.48 5.04 -13.86
C THR A 42 12.78 4.25 -14.96
N LEU A 43 12.04 4.94 -15.82
CA LEU A 43 11.48 4.35 -17.03
C LEU A 43 12.55 4.31 -18.11
N LEU A 44 12.97 3.10 -18.48
CA LEU A 44 14.05 2.88 -19.46
C LEU A 44 13.59 3.08 -20.91
N ALA A 45 12.33 2.79 -21.21
CA ALA A 45 11.77 2.86 -22.56
C ALA A 45 10.45 3.67 -22.57
N PRO A 46 10.51 5.01 -22.49
CA PRO A 46 9.32 5.85 -22.56
C PRO A 46 8.68 5.79 -23.96
N LEU A 47 7.37 5.54 -24.03
CA LEU A 47 6.60 5.53 -25.30
C LEU A 47 6.45 6.93 -25.91
N HIS A 48 6.37 7.95 -25.07
CA HIS A 48 6.21 9.35 -25.48
C HIS A 48 7.11 10.25 -24.62
N GLY A 49 8.05 10.97 -25.24
CA GLY A 49 8.94 11.93 -24.57
C GLY A 49 10.41 11.80 -24.97
N ALA A 50 11.16 12.90 -24.84
CA ALA A 50 12.56 13.01 -25.25
C ALA A 50 13.57 12.84 -24.10
N GLY A 51 13.14 12.45 -22.89
CA GLY A 51 14.00 12.41 -21.70
C GLY A 51 13.65 11.30 -20.71
N PRO A 52 14.57 11.00 -19.78
CA PRO A 52 14.37 9.95 -18.78
C PRO A 52 13.24 10.32 -17.82
N VAL A 53 12.24 9.46 -17.69
CA VAL A 53 11.18 9.61 -16.69
C VAL A 53 11.63 8.94 -15.40
N ARG A 54 11.62 9.69 -14.29
CA ARG A 54 12.02 9.23 -12.96
C ARG A 54 10.92 9.47 -11.95
N ALA A 55 10.82 8.59 -10.96
CA ALA A 55 9.93 8.71 -9.81
C ALA A 55 10.63 8.19 -8.55
N SER A 56 10.09 8.55 -7.39
CA SER A 56 10.47 7.97 -6.10
C SER A 56 9.24 7.23 -5.54
N ALA A 57 9.47 6.06 -4.96
CA ALA A 57 8.45 5.28 -4.28
C ALA A 57 8.86 5.05 -2.82
N PRO A 58 7.98 5.36 -1.85
CA PRO A 58 8.27 5.06 -0.44
C PRO A 58 8.17 3.55 -0.20
N VAL A 59 9.15 2.99 0.49
CA VAL A 59 9.15 1.63 1.01
C VAL A 59 9.30 1.63 2.52
N LEU A 60 8.52 0.78 3.17
CA LEU A 60 8.53 0.65 4.62
C LEU A 60 9.52 -0.43 5.02
N VAL A 61 10.46 -0.11 5.91
CA VAL A 61 11.36 -1.07 6.56
C VAL A 61 11.36 -0.79 8.07
N PRO A 62 10.79 -1.69 8.90
CA PRO A 62 10.72 -1.48 10.35
C PRO A 62 12.12 -1.40 10.96
N PRO A 63 12.45 -0.31 11.68
CA PRO A 63 13.74 -0.20 12.36
C PRO A 63 13.74 -1.08 13.64
N PRO A 64 14.93 -1.38 14.22
CA PRO A 64 15.06 -2.20 15.44
C PRO A 64 14.19 -1.79 16.64
N PRO A 65 13.88 -0.49 16.88
CA PRO A 65 12.95 -0.09 17.95
C PRO A 65 11.50 -0.55 17.76
N SER A 66 11.11 -1.04 16.58
CA SER A 66 9.75 -1.51 16.33
C SER A 66 9.48 -2.80 17.10
N HIS A 67 8.46 -2.81 17.94
CA HIS A 67 8.14 -3.97 18.78
C HIS A 67 7.21 -4.95 18.07
N PHE A 68 6.25 -4.43 17.31
CA PHE A 68 5.25 -5.23 16.59
C PHE A 68 4.77 -4.50 15.33
N GLY A 69 4.19 -5.24 14.39
CA GLY A 69 3.47 -4.66 13.26
C GLY A 69 1.96 -4.80 13.45
N VAL A 70 1.21 -3.80 12.99
CA VAL A 70 -0.26 -3.79 13.01
C VAL A 70 -0.75 -3.95 11.59
N ILE A 71 -1.61 -4.94 11.35
CA ILE A 71 -2.31 -5.09 10.07
C ILE A 71 -3.77 -4.73 10.31
N SER A 72 -4.29 -3.77 9.54
CA SER A 72 -5.67 -3.32 9.63
C SER A 72 -6.43 -3.49 8.31
N ASP A 73 -7.71 -3.83 8.42
CA ASP A 73 -8.63 -3.80 7.29
C ASP A 73 -9.10 -2.35 7.02
N ILE A 74 -9.49 -2.03 5.78
CA ILE A 74 -10.02 -0.71 5.41
C ILE A 74 -11.54 -0.76 5.17
N ASP A 75 -12.02 -1.73 4.38
CA ASP A 75 -13.33 -1.64 3.68
C ASP A 75 -14.55 -1.49 4.60
N ASP A 76 -14.47 -2.07 5.81
CA ASP A 76 -15.53 -2.02 6.84
C ASP A 76 -15.03 -1.47 8.19
N THR A 77 -13.80 -0.96 8.24
CA THR A 77 -13.14 -0.48 9.48
C THR A 77 -12.80 1.01 9.42
N ILE A 78 -12.67 1.58 8.23
CA ILE A 78 -12.24 2.98 8.00
C ILE A 78 -13.32 3.73 7.22
N ILE A 79 -14.06 3.07 6.32
CA ILE A 79 -15.07 3.71 5.45
C ILE A 79 -16.43 3.03 5.63
N ARG A 80 -17.50 3.82 5.85
CA ARG A 80 -18.89 3.30 5.88
C ARG A 80 -19.38 3.05 4.45
N THR A 81 -19.68 1.80 4.11
CA THR A 81 -20.08 1.37 2.75
C THR A 81 -21.55 0.93 2.73
N ASP A 82 -22.43 1.67 2.05
CA ASP A 82 -23.81 1.21 1.78
C ASP A 82 -23.79 0.20 0.62
N ALA A 83 -23.86 -1.09 0.96
CA ALA A 83 -23.56 -2.23 0.09
C ALA A 83 -24.68 -2.67 -0.88
N THR A 84 -25.34 -1.73 -1.60
CA THR A 84 -26.44 -2.09 -2.52
C THR A 84 -26.10 -2.12 -4.01
N SER A 85 -24.97 -1.52 -4.46
CA SER A 85 -24.35 -1.89 -5.76
C SER A 85 -22.86 -1.53 -5.82
N LEU A 86 -21.98 -2.50 -5.57
CA LEU A 86 -20.54 -2.28 -5.36
C LEU A 86 -19.79 -1.62 -6.52
N VAL A 87 -20.25 -1.75 -7.77
CA VAL A 87 -19.54 -1.19 -8.95
C VAL A 87 -20.19 0.10 -9.44
N GLY A 88 -21.53 0.16 -9.40
CA GLY A 88 -22.31 1.32 -9.84
C GLY A 88 -22.26 2.49 -8.86
N ALA A 89 -22.46 2.22 -7.57
CA ALA A 89 -22.37 3.22 -6.52
C ALA A 89 -20.93 3.72 -6.31
N PHE A 90 -19.94 2.88 -6.58
CA PHE A 90 -18.53 3.23 -6.46
C PHE A 90 -18.09 4.28 -7.49
N ARG A 91 -18.51 4.12 -8.76
CA ARG A 91 -18.26 5.10 -9.82
C ARG A 91 -18.91 6.46 -9.54
N SER A 92 -20.12 6.48 -8.99
CA SER A 92 -20.82 7.74 -8.67
C SER A 92 -20.28 8.41 -7.40
N THR A 93 -19.79 7.64 -6.42
CA THR A 93 -19.30 8.20 -5.14
C THR A 93 -17.86 8.69 -5.22
N LEU A 94 -17.01 8.08 -6.06
CA LEU A 94 -15.61 8.49 -6.24
C LEU A 94 -15.46 9.88 -6.83
N LEU A 95 -16.39 10.30 -7.70
CA LEU A 95 -16.40 11.63 -8.29
C LEU A 95 -17.04 12.69 -7.36
N GLY A 96 -17.71 12.28 -6.28
CA GLY A 96 -18.60 13.16 -5.54
C GLY A 96 -18.19 13.48 -4.11
N ASN A 97 -17.57 12.56 -3.36
CA ASN A 97 -17.57 12.75 -1.89
C ASN A 97 -16.51 11.99 -1.06
N ALA A 98 -15.23 12.24 -1.33
CA ALA A 98 -14.17 11.87 -0.37
C ALA A 98 -14.38 12.52 1.01
N ARG A 99 -14.95 13.74 1.04
CA ARG A 99 -15.14 14.55 2.25
C ARG A 99 -16.28 14.13 3.18
N THR A 100 -17.19 13.23 2.76
CA THR A 100 -18.30 12.76 3.63
C THR A 100 -18.08 11.38 4.21
N ARG A 101 -16.97 10.71 3.91
CA ARG A 101 -16.66 9.41 4.50
C ARG A 101 -16.02 9.64 5.87
N ILE A 102 -16.85 9.51 6.90
CA ILE A 102 -16.47 9.69 8.30
C ILE A 102 -15.68 8.45 8.73
N LEU A 103 -14.41 8.63 9.08
CA LEU A 103 -13.68 7.63 9.86
C LEU A 103 -14.44 7.34 11.15
N PHE A 104 -14.48 6.09 11.58
CA PHE A 104 -15.03 5.77 12.89
C PHE A 104 -14.33 6.59 13.98
N PRO A 105 -15.07 7.30 14.86
CA PRO A 105 -14.48 8.12 15.90
C PRO A 105 -13.46 7.32 16.73
N GLY A 106 -12.27 7.90 16.93
CA GLY A 106 -11.20 7.29 17.74
C GLY A 106 -10.20 6.41 16.97
N VAL A 107 -10.47 6.00 15.73
CA VAL A 107 -9.54 5.16 14.94
C VAL A 107 -8.18 5.84 14.74
N ALA A 108 -8.15 7.11 14.36
CA ALA A 108 -6.90 7.85 14.16
C ALA A 108 -6.08 7.93 15.46
N ALA A 109 -6.73 8.21 16.59
CA ALA A 109 -6.07 8.25 17.89
C ALA A 109 -5.51 6.87 18.29
N LEU A 110 -6.29 5.81 18.09
CA LEU A 110 -5.86 4.44 18.34
C LEU A 110 -4.65 4.06 17.47
N TYR A 111 -4.68 4.36 16.17
CA TYR A 111 -3.58 3.99 15.26
C TYR A 111 -2.31 4.78 15.55
N ARG A 112 -2.42 6.07 15.89
CA ARG A 112 -1.26 6.86 16.36
C ARG A 112 -0.68 6.30 17.65
N ALA A 113 -1.53 5.88 18.59
CA ALA A 113 -1.07 5.25 19.83
C ALA A 113 -0.36 3.90 19.57
N LEU A 114 -0.89 3.09 18.63
CA LEU A 114 -0.27 1.83 18.22
C LEU A 114 1.05 2.04 17.47
N HIS A 115 1.13 3.05 16.59
CA HIS A 115 2.36 3.44 15.91
C HIS A 115 3.44 3.84 16.94
N GLY A 116 3.08 4.78 17.82
CA GLY A 116 3.87 5.18 18.98
C GLY A 116 5.29 5.67 18.65
N PRO A 117 6.09 5.97 19.68
CA PRO A 117 7.49 6.37 19.51
C PRO A 117 8.39 5.22 19.04
N ALA A 118 7.92 3.97 19.13
CA ALA A 118 8.61 2.78 18.67
C ALA A 118 8.59 2.61 17.14
N LEU A 119 7.86 3.48 16.42
CA LEU A 119 7.67 3.41 14.97
C LEU A 119 7.11 2.05 14.51
N ASN A 120 6.19 1.48 15.30
CA ASN A 120 5.54 0.22 14.95
C ASN A 120 4.87 0.37 13.58
N PRO A 121 5.17 -0.49 12.58
CA PRO A 121 4.62 -0.34 11.25
C PRO A 121 3.12 -0.65 11.22
N LEU A 122 2.37 0.18 10.51
CA LEU A 122 0.98 -0.09 10.15
C LEU A 122 0.91 -0.54 8.69
N PHE A 123 0.17 -1.61 8.45
CA PHE A 123 -0.14 -2.13 7.12
C PHE A 123 -1.65 -2.15 6.94
N TYR A 124 -2.13 -1.67 5.80
CA TYR A 124 -3.56 -1.57 5.53
C TYR A 124 -3.92 -2.48 4.37
N VAL A 125 -4.94 -3.31 4.55
CA VAL A 125 -5.37 -4.30 3.55
C VAL A 125 -6.81 -4.03 3.16
N SER A 126 -7.12 -4.08 1.86
CA SER A 126 -8.45 -3.82 1.33
C SER A 126 -8.74 -4.67 0.11
N SER A 127 -9.99 -5.10 -0.02
CA SER A 127 -10.54 -5.75 -1.22
C SER A 127 -10.99 -4.77 -2.31
N SER A 128 -10.96 -3.48 -2.02
CA SER A 128 -11.26 -2.42 -2.99
C SER A 128 -10.17 -2.33 -4.09
N PRO A 129 -10.53 -1.88 -5.30
CA PRO A 129 -9.61 -1.79 -6.42
C PRO A 129 -8.54 -0.72 -6.23
N TRP A 130 -7.39 -0.86 -6.90
CA TRP A 130 -6.31 0.14 -6.91
C TRP A 130 -6.74 1.55 -7.35
N ASN A 131 -7.82 1.68 -8.12
CA ASN A 131 -8.34 2.97 -8.61
C ASN A 131 -8.76 3.96 -7.50
N ILE A 132 -8.82 3.53 -6.24
CA ILE A 132 -9.16 4.41 -5.10
C ILE A 132 -7.99 4.76 -4.23
N TYR A 133 -6.78 4.41 -4.65
CA TYR A 133 -5.56 4.67 -3.90
C TYR A 133 -5.46 6.16 -3.50
N ASP A 134 -5.59 7.06 -4.47
CA ASP A 134 -5.45 8.51 -4.22
C ASP A 134 -6.48 9.03 -3.22
N MET A 135 -7.73 8.58 -3.35
CA MET A 135 -8.79 8.94 -2.40
C MET A 135 -8.51 8.40 -0.99
N LEU A 136 -7.98 7.18 -0.87
CA LEU A 136 -7.60 6.63 0.44
C LEU A 136 -6.43 7.41 1.05
N ALA A 137 -5.43 7.76 0.25
CA ALA A 137 -4.31 8.58 0.68
C ALA A 137 -4.80 9.94 1.20
N ASP A 138 -5.68 10.62 0.46
CA ASP A 138 -6.29 11.89 0.89
C ASP A 138 -7.04 11.76 2.23
N ILE A 139 -7.78 10.68 2.45
CA ILE A 139 -8.48 10.43 3.72
C ILE A 139 -7.48 10.22 4.86
N PHE A 140 -6.40 9.48 4.60
CA PHE A 140 -5.39 9.20 5.62
C PHE A 140 -4.66 10.47 6.03
N ASP A 141 -4.31 11.31 5.07
CA ASP A 141 -3.68 12.61 5.30
C ASP A 141 -4.64 13.57 6.02
N LEU A 142 -5.91 13.66 5.58
CA LEU A 142 -6.92 14.54 6.18
C LEU A 142 -7.17 14.24 7.65
N HIS A 143 -7.08 12.96 8.03
CA HIS A 143 -7.36 12.50 9.39
C HIS A 143 -6.11 12.17 10.21
N ASP A 144 -4.92 12.45 9.67
CA ASP A 144 -3.64 12.22 10.34
C ASP A 144 -3.55 10.76 10.86
N LEU A 145 -3.88 9.83 9.96
CA LEU A 145 -3.63 8.40 10.13
C LEU A 145 -2.14 8.12 9.87
N PRO A 146 -1.47 7.28 10.68
CA PRO A 146 -0.08 6.92 10.40
C PRO A 146 0.07 6.33 9.00
N ALA A 147 1.03 6.84 8.23
CA ALA A 147 1.34 6.31 6.92
C ALA A 147 1.68 4.81 7.01
N GLY A 148 1.23 4.05 6.01
CA GLY A 148 1.51 2.62 5.90
C GLY A 148 1.24 2.09 4.50
N PRO A 149 1.83 0.96 4.11
CA PRO A 149 1.52 0.33 2.82
C PRO A 149 0.02 0.04 2.70
N LEU A 150 -0.59 0.48 1.61
CA LEU A 150 -1.97 0.16 1.23
C LEU A 150 -1.97 -1.02 0.24
N LEU A 151 -2.41 -2.19 0.70
CA LEU A 151 -2.51 -3.40 -0.11
C LEU A 151 -3.92 -3.52 -0.66
N LEU A 152 -4.13 -2.93 -1.84
CA LEU A 152 -5.40 -2.94 -2.57
C LEU A 152 -5.47 -4.12 -3.54
N ARG A 153 -6.67 -4.37 -4.06
CA ARG A 153 -6.90 -5.44 -5.04
C ARG A 153 -6.66 -4.94 -6.45
N ASN A 154 -5.93 -5.71 -7.26
CA ASN A 154 -5.95 -5.48 -8.71
C ASN A 154 -7.22 -6.12 -9.28
N TRP A 155 -8.13 -5.30 -9.82
CA TRP A 155 -9.37 -5.77 -10.45
C TRP A 155 -9.22 -6.02 -11.95
N GLY A 156 -8.07 -5.67 -12.56
CA GLY A 156 -7.65 -5.92 -13.93
C GLY A 156 -8.74 -5.90 -15.01
N LEU A 157 -8.72 -4.93 -15.93
CA LEU A 157 -9.67 -4.90 -17.06
C LEU A 157 -9.42 -5.97 -18.14
N ALA A 158 -8.46 -6.89 -17.96
CA ALA A 158 -8.24 -8.01 -18.87
C ALA A 158 -7.92 -9.34 -18.15
N GLY A 159 -8.84 -10.30 -18.27
CA GLY A 159 -8.47 -11.65 -18.69
C GLY A 159 -7.68 -12.59 -17.77
N LYS A 160 -7.48 -12.30 -16.48
CA LYS A 160 -7.09 -13.33 -15.48
C LYS A 160 -8.06 -13.37 -14.30
N LEU A 161 -9.31 -13.59 -14.66
CA LEU A 161 -10.46 -13.76 -13.78
C LEU A 161 -10.39 -15.05 -12.91
N GLU A 162 -9.45 -15.95 -13.17
CA GLU A 162 -9.40 -17.26 -12.49
C GLU A 162 -8.83 -17.22 -11.05
N LEU A 163 -8.10 -16.18 -10.65
CA LEU A 163 -7.72 -15.94 -9.25
C LEU A 163 -8.61 -14.92 -8.52
N ALA A 164 -9.66 -14.42 -9.19
CA ALA A 164 -10.45 -13.27 -8.74
C ALA A 164 -11.68 -13.63 -7.85
N PHE A 165 -11.96 -14.91 -7.58
CA PHE A 165 -13.27 -15.31 -7.03
C PHE A 165 -13.34 -15.61 -5.52
N LYS A 166 -12.35 -15.21 -4.71
CA LYS A 166 -12.48 -15.30 -3.24
C LYS A 166 -11.93 -14.06 -2.55
N HIS A 167 -12.83 -13.24 -2.02
CA HIS A 167 -12.51 -12.08 -1.18
C HIS A 167 -11.53 -12.41 -0.03
N ARG A 168 -11.64 -13.62 0.55
CA ARG A 168 -10.72 -14.11 1.57
C ARG A 168 -9.31 -14.33 1.05
N ASP A 169 -9.15 -14.78 -0.19
CA ASP A 169 -7.85 -15.22 -0.70
C ASP A 169 -6.91 -14.02 -0.93
N HIS A 170 -7.43 -12.87 -1.36
CA HIS A 170 -6.61 -11.65 -1.53
C HIS A 170 -6.14 -11.08 -0.18
N LYS A 171 -7.03 -10.92 0.81
CA LYS A 171 -6.64 -10.42 2.14
C LYS A 171 -5.68 -11.40 2.83
N VAL A 172 -5.94 -12.70 2.73
CA VAL A 172 -5.05 -13.74 3.28
C VAL A 172 -3.69 -13.73 2.56
N ALA A 173 -3.66 -13.58 1.23
CA ALA A 173 -2.40 -13.48 0.48
C ALA A 173 -1.60 -12.23 0.87
N ALA A 174 -2.26 -11.08 1.02
CA ALA A 174 -1.65 -9.83 1.47
C ALA A 174 -1.04 -9.99 2.88
N ILE A 175 -1.82 -10.51 3.83
CA ILE A 175 -1.35 -10.78 5.20
C ILE A 175 -0.19 -11.78 5.19
N THR A 176 -0.30 -12.87 4.43
CA THR A 176 0.74 -13.90 4.33
C THR A 176 2.03 -13.31 3.77
N ARG A 177 1.93 -12.43 2.77
CA ARG A 177 3.09 -11.70 2.21
C ARG A 177 3.73 -10.82 3.28
N ILE A 178 2.95 -10.01 4.00
CA ILE A 178 3.45 -9.17 5.09
C ILE A 178 4.19 -10.03 6.13
N LEU A 179 3.57 -11.11 6.60
CA LEU A 179 4.16 -12.00 7.59
C LEU A 179 5.43 -12.70 7.08
N ALA A 180 5.48 -13.05 5.79
CA ALA A 180 6.65 -13.65 5.16
C ALA A 180 7.81 -12.65 4.99
N THR A 181 7.50 -11.39 4.66
CA THR A 181 8.49 -10.31 4.53
C THR A 181 9.06 -9.92 5.90
N TYR A 182 8.22 -9.81 6.93
CA TYR A 182 8.61 -9.29 8.25
C TYR A 182 8.69 -10.38 9.33
N ARG A 183 9.22 -11.56 8.99
CA ARG A 183 9.32 -12.74 9.89
C ARG A 183 10.00 -12.48 11.25
N ARG A 184 10.69 -11.34 11.43
CA ARG A 184 11.35 -10.95 12.68
C ARG A 184 10.49 -10.18 13.68
N CYS A 185 9.27 -9.73 13.35
CA CYS A 185 8.37 -9.07 14.32
C CYS A 185 7.62 -10.06 15.25
N ARG A 186 8.15 -11.28 15.41
CA ARG A 186 7.77 -12.24 16.46
C ARG A 186 8.99 -12.47 17.33
N SER A 187 9.15 -11.70 18.41
CA SER A 187 9.96 -12.06 19.58
C SER A 187 9.75 -10.99 20.66
N TYR A 188 8.81 -11.23 21.57
CA TYR A 188 8.95 -11.31 23.03
C TYR A 188 7.57 -11.21 23.69
#